data_AF-A0A3E4MHP9-F1
#
_entry.id   AF-A0A3E4MHP9-F1
#
_cell.length_a   1.000
_cell.length_b   1.000
_cell.length_c   1.000
_cell.angle_alpha   90.00
_cell.angle_beta   90.00
_cell.angle_gamma   90.00
#
_symmetry.space_group_name_H-M   'P 1'
#
loop_
_entity.id
_entity.type
_entity.pdbx_description
1 polymer ?
#
loop_
_entity_poly.entity_id
_entity_poly.type
_entity_poly.pdbx_seq_one_letter_code
_entity_poly.pdbx_strand_id
1 'polypeptide(L)'
;MSIIKKLEDSIWAKVILAVVVVVIAFAARSMLENKHEESKIDKQTAGKTIRETSYAETVPEDDPILNVFKNAYPTAEVLLACREDVTDDGLDDLVVICKMEEGNRTIVVTDKGDSTNYDFSDPIPAPVENQKIQFKNIDKEGEIEIIITGEKKGAVGYAIYRMIDGQPVDLFGEGMEDCC
;
A
#
# COMPACT_ATOMS: atom_id res chain seq x y z
N MET A 1 -1.52 -42.65 51.79
CA MET A 1 -1.35 -41.36 52.50
C MET A 1 0.01 -41.23 53.22
N SER A 2 1.10 -41.87 52.74
CA SER A 2 2.45 -41.73 53.33
C SER A 2 3.50 -41.14 52.38
N ILE A 3 3.25 -41.11 51.07
CA ILE A 3 4.20 -40.57 50.07
C ILE A 3 4.09 -39.03 50.00
N ILE A 4 2.88 -38.48 50.11
CA ILE A 4 2.61 -37.04 50.03
C ILE A 4 3.25 -36.27 51.20
N LYS A 5 3.18 -36.82 52.42
CA LYS A 5 3.82 -36.20 53.62
C LYS A 5 5.35 -36.25 53.61
N LYS A 6 5.97 -37.20 52.89
CA LYS A 6 7.44 -37.29 52.79
C LYS A 6 8.04 -36.30 51.79
N LEU A 7 7.23 -35.82 50.85
CA LEU A 7 7.63 -34.83 49.85
C LEU A 7 7.63 -33.41 50.44
N GLU A 8 6.80 -33.15 51.46
CA GLU A 8 6.58 -31.83 52.06
C GLU A 8 7.74 -31.36 52.96
N ASP A 9 8.45 -32.29 53.61
CA ASP A 9 9.62 -32.01 54.45
C ASP A 9 10.96 -32.19 53.72
N SER A 10 10.93 -32.63 52.46
CA SER A 10 12.14 -32.82 51.68
C SER A 10 12.68 -31.47 51.21
N ILE A 11 13.84 -31.08 51.74
CA ILE A 11 14.59 -29.90 51.30
C ILE A 11 14.78 -29.93 49.78
N TRP A 12 15.04 -31.10 49.20
CA TRP A 12 15.16 -31.29 47.75
C TRP A 12 13.87 -31.02 46.99
N ALA A 13 12.71 -31.38 47.53
CA ALA A 13 11.42 -31.07 46.90
C ALA A 13 11.14 -29.56 46.92
N LYS A 14 11.50 -28.86 48.00
CA LYS A 14 11.39 -27.39 48.09
C LYS A 14 12.32 -26.68 47.12
N VAL A 15 13.54 -27.19 46.95
CA VAL A 15 14.52 -26.67 45.96
C VAL A 15 14.00 -26.89 44.54
N ILE A 16 13.50 -28.08 44.21
CA ILE A 16 12.92 -28.37 42.89
C ILE A 16 11.72 -27.46 42.60
N LEU A 17 10.82 -27.28 43.58
CA LEU A 17 9.68 -26.38 43.44
C LEU A 17 10.12 -24.93 43.18
N ALA A 18 11.12 -24.44 43.92
CA ALA A 18 11.66 -23.10 43.72
C ALA A 18 12.27 -22.92 42.31
N VAL A 19 13.00 -23.92 41.81
CA VAL A 19 13.57 -23.90 40.45
C VAL A 19 12.46 -23.87 39.39
N VAL A 20 11.41 -24.68 39.55
CA VAL A 20 10.26 -24.69 38.62
C VAL A 20 9.56 -23.32 38.57
N VAL A 21 9.35 -22.69 39.73
CA VAL A 21 8.75 -21.34 39.79
C VAL A 21 9.62 -20.30 39.08
N VAL A 22 10.95 -20.37 39.23
CA VAL A 22 11.88 -19.47 38.53
C VAL A 22 11.86 -19.69 37.02
N VAL A 23 11.78 -20.93 36.55
CA VAL A 23 11.69 -21.25 35.11
C VAL A 23 10.38 -20.75 34.52
N ILE A 24 9.25 -20.93 35.22
CA ILE A 24 7.95 -20.40 34.77
C ILE A 24 7.97 -18.87 34.74
N ALA A 25 8.57 -18.22 35.74
CA ALA A 25 8.73 -16.76 35.74
C ALA A 25 9.62 -16.27 34.60
N PHE A 26 10.69 -17.00 34.27
CA PHE A 26 11.57 -16.69 33.13
C PHE A 26 10.86 -16.89 31.79
N ALA A 27 10.09 -17.97 31.63
CA ALA A 27 9.31 -18.23 30.42
C ALA A 27 8.20 -17.18 30.22
N ALA A 28 7.50 -16.79 31.30
CA ALA A 28 6.49 -15.73 31.25
C ALA A 28 7.11 -14.37 30.90
N ARG A 29 8.30 -14.06 31.44
CA ARG A 29 9.05 -12.85 31.06
C ARG A 29 9.50 -12.89 29.60
N SER A 30 10.07 -13.99 29.13
CA SER A 30 10.48 -14.16 27.73
C SER A 30 9.29 -14.05 26.77
N MET A 31 8.13 -14.61 27.12
CA MET A 31 6.92 -14.50 26.30
C MET A 31 6.32 -13.08 26.30
N LEU A 32 6.43 -12.35 27.42
CA LEU A 32 6.06 -10.94 27.52
C LEU A 32 7.05 -10.05 26.75
N GLU A 33 8.35 -10.35 26.79
CA GLU A 33 9.38 -9.64 26.03
C GLU A 33 9.21 -9.84 24.52
N ASN A 34 8.88 -11.05 24.05
CA ASN A 34 8.59 -11.29 22.62
C ASN A 34 7.37 -10.49 22.14
N LYS A 35 6.29 -10.39 22.95
CA LYS A 35 5.14 -9.52 22.63
C LYS A 35 5.49 -8.04 22.68
N HIS A 36 6.45 -7.65 23.51
CA HIS A 36 6.89 -6.27 23.64
C HIS A 36 7.91 -5.89 22.55
N GLU A 37 8.66 -6.85 22.00
CA GLU A 37 9.52 -6.72 20.82
C GLU A 37 8.72 -6.61 19.52
N GLU A 38 7.64 -7.39 19.34
CA GLU A 38 6.65 -7.13 18.27
C GLU A 38 6.10 -5.70 18.37
N SER A 39 5.77 -5.23 19.59
CA SER A 39 5.32 -3.84 19.81
C SER A 39 6.41 -2.75 19.67
N LYS A 40 7.70 -3.13 19.70
CA LYS A 40 8.85 -2.19 19.60
C LYS A 40 9.38 -2.10 18.18
N ILE A 41 9.24 -3.15 17.36
CA ILE A 41 9.43 -3.07 15.90
C ILE A 41 8.40 -2.08 15.32
N ASP A 42 7.18 -2.05 15.85
CA ASP A 42 6.17 -1.04 15.50
C ASP A 42 6.54 0.39 15.95
N LYS A 43 7.26 0.55 17.07
CA LYS A 43 7.55 1.89 17.64
C LYS A 43 8.88 2.50 17.19
N GLN A 44 9.87 1.69 16.79
CA GLN A 44 11.09 2.22 16.15
C GLN A 44 10.90 2.53 14.65
N THR A 45 9.88 1.94 14.01
CA THR A 45 9.42 2.37 12.67
C THR A 45 8.51 3.61 12.76
N ALA A 46 7.78 3.79 13.86
CA ALA A 46 6.94 4.98 14.11
C ALA A 46 7.73 6.30 14.34
N GLY A 47 9.05 6.24 14.52
CA GLY A 47 9.91 7.44 14.59
C GLY A 47 10.41 7.92 13.22
N LYS A 48 10.21 7.12 12.16
CA LYS A 48 10.52 7.43 10.76
C LYS A 48 9.24 7.63 9.93
N THR A 49 8.19 8.16 10.54
CA THR A 49 6.98 8.62 9.84
C THR A 49 6.77 10.12 10.03
N ILE A 50 7.87 10.87 9.92
CA ILE A 50 7.79 12.26 9.51
C ILE A 50 7.72 12.24 7.97
N ARG A 51 6.51 12.35 7.43
CA ARG A 51 6.23 12.76 6.03
C ARG A 51 7.01 12.01 4.94
N GLU A 52 6.58 10.80 4.57
CA GLU A 52 6.65 10.42 3.15
C GLU A 52 5.31 10.81 2.52
N THR A 53 5.16 12.10 2.26
CA THR A 53 4.35 12.58 1.13
C THR A 53 5.22 12.47 -0.12
N SER A 54 5.73 11.28 -0.42
CA SER A 54 6.47 11.03 -1.66
C SER A 54 5.46 10.73 -2.75
N TYR A 55 5.43 11.57 -3.77
CA TYR A 55 4.74 11.26 -5.00
C TYR A 55 5.40 10.07 -5.68
N ALA A 56 4.61 9.28 -6.39
CA ALA A 56 5.10 8.13 -7.14
C ALA A 56 6.14 8.58 -8.17
N GLU A 57 7.17 7.75 -8.36
CA GLU A 57 8.19 7.99 -9.36
C GLU A 57 7.63 7.73 -10.76
N THR A 58 7.96 8.61 -11.70
CA THR A 58 7.59 8.41 -13.10
C THR A 58 8.40 7.26 -13.70
N VAL A 59 7.74 6.38 -14.43
CA VAL A 59 8.44 5.31 -15.16
C VAL A 59 9.36 5.88 -16.24
N PRO A 60 10.46 5.19 -16.61
CA PRO A 60 11.32 5.63 -17.70
C PRO A 60 10.61 5.53 -19.06
N GLU A 61 11.11 6.27 -20.06
CA GLU A 61 10.49 6.35 -21.40
C GLU A 61 10.41 5.00 -22.15
N ASP A 62 11.33 4.08 -21.84
CA ASP A 62 11.43 2.74 -22.41
C ASP A 62 10.66 1.68 -21.61
N ASP A 63 9.85 2.08 -20.62
CA ASP A 63 9.02 1.17 -19.85
C ASP A 63 8.11 0.31 -20.74
N PRO A 64 8.07 -1.02 -20.55
CA PRO A 64 7.36 -1.91 -21.45
C PRO A 64 5.84 -1.70 -21.44
N ILE A 65 5.21 -1.44 -20.28
CA ILE A 65 3.77 -1.19 -20.20
C ILE A 65 3.44 0.21 -20.73
N LEU A 66 4.32 1.18 -20.51
CA LEU A 66 4.18 2.50 -21.13
C LEU A 66 4.21 2.41 -22.66
N ASN A 67 5.06 1.57 -23.24
CA ASN A 67 5.07 1.32 -24.68
C ASN A 67 3.78 0.68 -25.17
N VAL A 68 3.20 -0.25 -24.41
CA VAL A 68 1.89 -0.83 -24.70
C VAL A 68 0.81 0.26 -24.69
N PHE A 69 0.81 1.14 -23.69
CA PHE A 69 -0.09 2.29 -23.64
C PHE A 69 0.06 3.21 -24.86
N LYS A 70 1.30 3.63 -25.18
CA LYS A 70 1.60 4.51 -26.32
C LYS A 70 1.15 3.89 -27.66
N ASN A 71 1.21 2.57 -27.80
CA ASN A 71 0.73 1.87 -28.99
C ASN A 71 -0.81 1.84 -29.08
N ALA A 72 -1.49 1.70 -27.94
CA ALA A 72 -2.95 1.72 -27.86
C ALA A 72 -3.53 3.13 -28.05
N TYR A 73 -2.83 4.16 -27.55
CA TYR A 73 -3.22 5.57 -27.62
C TYR A 73 -2.15 6.42 -28.32
N PRO A 74 -1.92 6.24 -29.63
CA PRO A 74 -0.79 6.84 -30.35
C PRO A 74 -0.85 8.37 -30.47
N THR A 75 -2.02 8.96 -30.25
CA THR A 75 -2.22 10.41 -30.30
C THR A 75 -2.26 11.06 -28.91
N ALA A 76 -2.23 10.26 -27.84
CA ALA A 76 -2.26 10.78 -26.47
C ALA A 76 -0.87 11.28 -26.07
N GLU A 77 -0.82 12.48 -25.48
CA GLU A 77 0.40 13.03 -24.87
C GLU A 77 0.47 12.55 -23.43
N VAL A 78 1.47 11.72 -23.09
CA VAL A 78 1.68 11.26 -21.72
C VAL A 78 2.18 12.43 -20.87
N LEU A 79 1.45 12.76 -19.80
CA LEU A 79 1.81 13.83 -18.86
C LEU A 79 2.52 13.27 -17.62
N LEU A 80 2.04 12.12 -17.13
CA LEU A 80 2.60 11.39 -15.99
C LEU A 80 2.26 9.91 -16.13
N ALA A 81 3.19 9.03 -15.79
CA ALA A 81 2.97 7.58 -15.80
C ALA A 81 3.74 6.95 -14.65
N CYS A 82 3.06 6.21 -13.77
CA CYS A 82 3.65 5.63 -12.57
C CYS A 82 3.22 4.16 -12.43
N ARG A 83 4.09 3.32 -11.87
CA ARG A 83 3.82 1.91 -11.59
C ARG A 83 3.48 1.66 -10.14
N GLU A 84 2.57 0.72 -9.91
CA GLU A 84 2.26 0.09 -8.63
C GLU A 84 1.32 -1.11 -8.87
N ASP A 85 1.35 -2.10 -7.98
CA ASP A 85 0.37 -3.19 -7.93
C ASP A 85 -0.99 -2.69 -7.39
N VAL A 86 -1.74 -1.95 -8.22
CA VAL A 86 -3.02 -1.34 -7.82
C VAL A 86 -4.17 -2.34 -7.75
N THR A 87 -3.96 -3.57 -8.23
CA THR A 87 -4.92 -4.67 -8.18
C THR A 87 -4.61 -5.73 -7.11
N ASP A 88 -3.49 -5.59 -6.38
CA ASP A 88 -3.01 -6.53 -5.33
C ASP A 88 -2.89 -7.98 -5.84
N ASP A 89 -2.46 -8.14 -7.09
CA ASP A 89 -2.28 -9.46 -7.73
C ASP A 89 -0.81 -9.90 -7.81
N GLY A 90 0.11 -9.07 -7.32
CA GLY A 90 1.55 -9.27 -7.32
C GLY A 90 2.24 -8.78 -8.59
N LEU A 91 1.53 -8.08 -9.48
CA LEU A 91 2.06 -7.52 -10.72
C LEU A 91 1.90 -5.99 -10.73
N ASP A 92 2.97 -5.28 -11.09
CA ASP A 92 2.90 -3.83 -11.24
C ASP A 92 2.04 -3.45 -12.45
N ASP A 93 0.99 -2.68 -12.18
CA ASP A 93 0.14 -2.03 -13.16
C ASP A 93 0.68 -0.63 -13.50
N LEU A 94 0.15 0.01 -14.55
CA LEU A 94 0.52 1.36 -14.95
C LEU A 94 -0.66 2.33 -14.84
N VAL A 95 -0.51 3.38 -14.04
CA VAL A 95 -1.45 4.51 -14.00
C VAL A 95 -0.89 5.65 -14.84
N VAL A 96 -1.63 6.04 -15.89
CA VAL A 96 -1.22 7.07 -16.84
C VAL A 96 -2.17 8.25 -16.78
N ILE A 97 -1.64 9.44 -16.55
CA ILE A 97 -2.31 10.70 -16.85
C ILE A 97 -1.81 11.17 -18.21
N CYS A 98 -2.74 11.36 -19.15
CA CYS A 98 -2.45 11.78 -20.50
C CYS A 98 -3.39 12.89 -20.96
N LYS A 99 -3.01 13.59 -22.02
CA LYS A 99 -3.86 14.56 -22.71
C LYS A 99 -4.39 13.96 -23.99
N MET A 100 -5.71 13.98 -24.13
CA MET A 100 -6.47 13.54 -25.30
C MET A 100 -7.28 14.70 -25.88
N GLU A 101 -8.00 14.49 -26.99
CA GLU A 101 -8.81 15.55 -27.63
C GLU A 101 -9.86 16.15 -26.68
N GLU A 102 -10.44 15.33 -25.80
CA GLU A 102 -11.47 15.74 -24.85
C GLU A 102 -10.93 16.39 -23.56
N GLY A 103 -9.61 16.49 -23.42
CA GLY A 103 -8.92 16.97 -22.23
C GLY A 103 -8.03 15.92 -21.59
N ASN A 104 -7.61 16.20 -20.35
CA ASN A 104 -6.75 15.29 -19.61
C ASN A 104 -7.57 14.09 -19.10
N ARG A 105 -6.96 12.91 -19.16
CA ARG A 105 -7.55 11.64 -18.77
C ARG A 105 -6.57 10.81 -17.95
N THR A 106 -7.09 10.10 -16.96
CA THR A 106 -6.40 9.00 -16.29
C THR A 106 -6.87 7.68 -16.88
N ILE A 107 -5.93 6.80 -17.19
CA ILE A 107 -6.18 5.44 -17.67
C ILE A 107 -5.27 4.50 -16.88
N VAL A 108 -5.82 3.39 -16.39
CA VAL A 108 -5.05 2.31 -15.75
C VAL A 108 -4.86 1.18 -16.74
N VAL A 109 -3.62 0.70 -16.87
CA VAL A 109 -3.25 -0.45 -17.69
C VAL A 109 -2.87 -1.59 -16.74
N THR A 110 -3.67 -2.65 -16.72
CA THR A 110 -3.49 -3.79 -15.83
C THR A 110 -2.76 -4.94 -16.54
N ASP A 111 -1.68 -5.45 -15.95
CA ASP A 111 -0.94 -6.60 -16.48
C ASP A 111 -1.68 -7.90 -16.12
N LYS A 112 -1.78 -8.86 -17.05
CA LYS A 112 -2.36 -10.20 -16.78
C LYS A 112 -1.32 -11.27 -16.44
N GLY A 113 -0.06 -10.88 -16.29
CA GLY A 113 1.04 -11.74 -15.86
C GLY A 113 1.68 -12.55 -16.97
N ASP A 114 1.26 -12.36 -18.22
CA ASP A 114 1.85 -13.00 -19.39
C ASP A 114 2.69 -12.03 -20.25
N SER A 115 2.80 -10.76 -19.84
CA SER A 115 3.56 -9.70 -20.52
C SER A 115 3.13 -9.44 -21.97
N THR A 116 1.96 -9.93 -22.38
CA THR A 116 1.43 -9.80 -23.73
C THR A 116 -0.01 -9.30 -23.76
N ASN A 117 -0.79 -9.60 -22.72
CA ASN A 117 -2.18 -9.21 -22.57
C ASN A 117 -2.29 -8.18 -21.45
N TYR A 118 -2.92 -7.05 -21.78
CA TYR A 118 -3.14 -5.93 -20.90
C TYR A 118 -4.61 -5.51 -21.00
N ASP A 119 -5.22 -5.26 -19.85
CA ASP A 119 -6.54 -4.62 -19.79
C ASP A 119 -6.37 -3.11 -19.60
N PHE A 120 -7.30 -2.36 -20.16
CA PHE A 120 -7.34 -0.90 -20.03
C PHE A 120 -8.64 -0.51 -19.34
N SER A 121 -8.54 0.36 -18.34
CA SER A 121 -9.72 1.02 -17.80
C SER A 121 -10.33 1.97 -18.83
N ASP A 122 -11.59 2.33 -18.61
CA ASP A 122 -12.17 3.48 -19.29
C ASP A 122 -11.40 4.76 -18.89
N PRO A 123 -11.24 5.72 -19.81
CA PRO A 123 -10.61 7.00 -19.48
C PRO A 123 -11.49 7.82 -18.53
N ILE A 124 -10.96 8.21 -17.37
CA ILE A 124 -11.64 9.10 -16.42
C ILE A 124 -11.02 10.51 -16.47
N PRO A 125 -11.76 11.60 -16.14
CA PRO A 125 -11.20 12.95 -16.10
C PRO A 125 -9.99 13.08 -15.16
N ALA A 126 -8.99 13.87 -15.56
CA ALA A 126 -7.78 14.12 -14.78
C ALA A 126 -7.45 15.61 -14.69
N PRO A 127 -6.72 16.07 -13.65
CA PRO A 127 -6.42 17.49 -13.47
C PRO A 127 -5.60 18.09 -14.61
N VAL A 128 -5.79 19.39 -14.87
CA VAL A 128 -5.18 20.10 -16.02
C VAL A 128 -3.71 20.46 -15.79
N GLU A 129 -3.33 20.82 -14.56
CA GLU A 129 -1.99 21.30 -14.19
C GLU A 129 -1.46 20.60 -12.93
N ASN A 130 -0.12 20.59 -12.77
CA ASN A 130 0.60 20.09 -11.60
C ASN A 130 0.12 18.71 -11.10
N GLN A 131 -0.07 17.77 -12.02
CA GLN A 131 -0.60 16.45 -11.70
C GLN A 131 0.40 15.65 -10.89
N LYS A 132 -0.11 14.93 -9.89
CA LYS A 132 0.70 14.04 -9.06
C LYS A 132 -0.09 12.81 -8.67
N ILE A 133 0.59 11.68 -8.64
CA ILE A 133 0.06 10.39 -8.20
C ILE A 133 0.75 10.00 -6.89
N GLN A 134 -0.01 9.43 -5.96
CA GLN A 134 0.51 8.66 -4.84
C GLN A 134 -0.22 7.33 -4.81
N PHE A 135 0.48 6.28 -4.39
CA PHE A 135 -0.13 5.01 -4.10
C PHE A 135 -0.09 4.76 -2.61
N LYS A 136 -1.20 4.28 -2.06
CA LYS A 136 -1.29 4.04 -0.63
C LYS A 136 -2.31 2.97 -0.33
N ASN A 137 -1.90 1.95 0.40
CA ASN A 137 -2.83 1.03 1.01
C ASN A 137 -3.36 1.64 2.33
N ILE A 138 -4.48 2.37 2.24
CA ILE A 138 -5.05 3.19 3.32
C ILE A 138 -5.74 2.31 4.35
N ASP A 139 -6.49 1.30 3.92
CA ASP A 139 -7.22 0.40 4.81
C ASP A 139 -6.45 -0.89 5.16
N LYS A 140 -5.32 -1.16 4.47
CA LYS A 140 -4.48 -2.35 4.62
C LYS A 140 -5.16 -3.63 4.14
N GLU A 141 -6.06 -3.51 3.16
CA GLU A 141 -6.84 -4.62 2.62
C GLU A 141 -6.91 -4.56 1.09
N GLY A 142 -6.50 -5.63 0.42
CA GLY A 142 -6.70 -5.80 -1.02
C GLY A 142 -6.04 -4.71 -1.87
N GLU A 143 -6.79 -4.26 -2.88
CA GLU A 143 -6.36 -3.33 -3.93
C GLU A 143 -5.85 -2.00 -3.36
N ILE A 144 -4.74 -1.49 -3.93
CA ILE A 144 -4.08 -0.26 -3.45
C ILE A 144 -4.77 1.00 -3.97
N GLU A 145 -4.92 2.02 -3.12
CA GLU A 145 -5.55 3.28 -3.53
C GLU A 145 -4.60 4.14 -4.37
N ILE A 146 -5.18 4.72 -5.41
CA ILE A 146 -4.55 5.69 -6.29
C ILE A 146 -5.03 7.07 -5.87
N ILE A 147 -4.14 7.88 -5.32
CA ILE A 147 -4.43 9.27 -4.94
C ILE A 147 -3.93 10.18 -6.06
N ILE A 148 -4.85 10.87 -6.73
CA ILE A 148 -4.54 11.84 -7.78
C ILE A 148 -4.79 13.24 -7.25
N THR A 149 -3.83 14.12 -7.46
CA THR A 149 -3.96 15.55 -7.13
C THR A 149 -3.55 16.39 -8.32
N GLY A 150 -4.10 17.60 -8.41
CA GLY A 150 -3.65 18.60 -9.36
C GLY A 150 -4.43 19.89 -9.23
N GLU A 151 -4.26 20.77 -10.20
CA GLU A 151 -4.88 22.09 -10.18
C GLU A 151 -5.32 22.57 -11.56
N LYS A 152 -6.08 23.66 -11.56
CA LYS A 152 -6.40 24.44 -12.76
C LYS A 152 -6.65 25.88 -12.36
N LYS A 153 -5.80 26.81 -12.81
CA LYS A 153 -5.97 28.25 -12.53
C LYS A 153 -6.11 28.56 -11.03
N GLY A 154 -5.41 27.82 -10.18
CA GLY A 154 -5.43 27.98 -8.71
C GLY A 154 -6.55 27.23 -7.97
N ALA A 155 -7.50 26.59 -8.67
CA ALA A 155 -8.40 25.61 -8.06
C ALA A 155 -7.63 24.29 -7.90
N VAL A 156 -7.60 23.74 -6.68
CA VAL A 156 -6.90 22.49 -6.36
C VAL A 156 -7.93 21.40 -6.15
N GLY A 157 -7.69 20.23 -6.76
CA GLY A 157 -8.52 19.06 -6.57
C GLY A 157 -7.70 17.83 -6.17
N TYR A 158 -8.35 16.92 -5.46
CA TYR A 158 -7.83 15.58 -5.20
C TYR A 158 -8.93 14.53 -5.29
N ALA A 159 -8.58 13.31 -5.68
CA ALA A 159 -9.43 12.15 -5.59
C ALA A 159 -8.63 10.90 -5.21
N ILE A 160 -9.32 9.95 -4.59
CA ILE A 160 -8.83 8.65 -4.16
C ILE A 160 -9.64 7.61 -4.93
N TYR A 161 -8.95 6.85 -5.76
CA TYR A 161 -9.54 5.77 -6.55
C TYR A 161 -9.08 4.41 -6.03
N ARG A 162 -9.92 3.39 -6.22
CA ARG A 162 -9.53 1.98 -6.06
C ARG A 162 -9.96 1.21 -7.30
N MET A 163 -9.16 0.24 -7.71
CA MET A 163 -9.53 -0.66 -8.78
C MET A 163 -10.67 -1.58 -8.33
N ILE A 164 -11.81 -1.53 -9.02
CA ILE A 164 -12.96 -2.41 -8.79
C ILE A 164 -13.47 -2.84 -10.17
N ASP A 165 -13.58 -4.16 -10.40
CA ASP A 165 -14.03 -4.73 -11.68
C ASP A 165 -13.26 -4.19 -12.90
N GLY A 166 -11.95 -3.95 -12.74
CA GLY A 166 -11.06 -3.44 -13.78
C GLY A 166 -11.17 -1.94 -14.05
N GLN A 167 -11.89 -1.19 -13.21
CA GLN A 167 -12.08 0.26 -13.36
C GLN A 167 -11.58 1.02 -12.12
N PRO A 168 -10.97 2.20 -12.28
CA PRO A 168 -10.68 3.10 -11.17
C PRO A 168 -11.98 3.74 -10.68
N VAL A 169 -12.51 3.26 -9.55
CA VAL A 169 -13.72 3.78 -8.93
C VAL A 169 -13.36 4.84 -7.89
N ASP A 170 -13.97 6.03 -8.00
CA ASP A 170 -13.81 7.11 -7.04
C ASP A 170 -14.40 6.72 -5.68
N LEU A 171 -13.53 6.58 -4.69
CA LEU A 171 -13.94 6.34 -3.30
C LEU A 171 -14.27 7.66 -2.59
N PHE A 172 -13.53 8.71 -2.93
CA PHE A 172 -13.64 10.03 -2.34
C PHE A 172 -12.81 11.06 -3.11
N GLY A 173 -13.41 12.21 -3.42
CA GLY A 173 -12.72 13.34 -4.01
C GLY A 173 -13.32 14.68 -3.61
N GLU A 174 -12.55 15.74 -3.77
CA GLU A 174 -12.93 17.12 -3.52
C GLU A 174 -12.23 18.04 -4.52
N GLY A 175 -13.00 18.91 -5.19
CA GLY A 175 -12.47 19.94 -6.10
C GLY A 175 -11.94 19.43 -7.43
N MET A 176 -12.15 18.14 -7.76
CA MET A 176 -11.72 17.56 -9.03
C MET A 176 -12.52 18.09 -10.22
N GLU A 177 -13.81 18.37 -10.01
CA GLU A 177 -14.71 18.97 -10.99
C GLU A 177 -14.25 20.36 -11.46
N ASP A 178 -13.54 21.09 -10.59
CA ASP A 178 -13.03 22.42 -10.88
C ASP A 178 -11.62 22.39 -11.50
N CYS A 179 -10.91 21.25 -11.41
CA CYS A 179 -9.54 21.11 -11.89
C CYS A 179 -9.36 20.20 -13.11
N CYS A 180 -10.37 19.42 -13.52
CA CYS A 180 -10.35 18.59 -14.72
C CYS A 180 -10.81 19.31 -16.00
#